data_AF-A0A9X5XKF7-F1
#
_entry.id   AF-A0A9X5XKF7-F1
#
_cell.length_a   1.000
_cell.length_b   1.000
_cell.length_c   1.000
_cell.angle_alpha   90.00
_cell.angle_beta   90.00
_cell.angle_gamma   90.00
#
_symmetry.space_group_name_H-M   'P 1'
#
loop_
_entity.id
_entity.type
_entity.pdbx_description
1 polymer ?
#
loop_
_entity_poly.entity_id
_entity_poly.type
_entity_poly.pdbx_seq_one_letter_code
_entity_poly.pdbx_strand_id
1 'polypeptide(L)'
;TFEYVKGRPYADNFERSISEWKQLYSDEDAVFDKVIEMDVSDLEPQVTWGTNPEMGVNFNTPFPDIKDSNDERAYQYMGLEPGQKAEDIELGYVFLGSCTNARITDLIEASHIVKGNHVHPNITAIVVPGSRTVKKEAESMGLDKVFKEAGFEWREPGCSMCLGMNPDQVPEGVHCASTSNRNFEGRQGKGARTHLVSPAMAAAAAINGRFVDVRKVVV
;
A
#
# COMPACT_ATOMS: atom_id res chain seq x y z
N THR A 1 14.57 16.12 2.81
CA THR A 1 15.09 16.19 1.42
C THR A 1 16.59 16.00 1.33
N PHE A 2 17.41 16.83 1.99
CA PHE A 2 18.87 16.82 1.80
C PHE A 2 19.54 15.49 2.18
N GLU A 3 19.23 14.92 3.34
CA GLU A 3 19.77 13.63 3.77
C GLU A 3 19.47 12.48 2.80
N TYR A 4 18.30 12.50 2.15
CA TYR A 4 17.97 11.49 1.14
C TYR A 4 18.92 11.57 -0.06
N VAL A 5 19.31 12.77 -0.50
CA VAL A 5 20.14 12.99 -1.69
C VAL A 5 21.64 12.83 -1.40
N LYS A 6 22.06 13.07 -0.15
CA LYS A 6 23.46 13.07 0.28
C LYS A 6 24.20 11.77 -0.11
N GLY A 7 25.32 11.91 -0.81
CA GLY A 7 26.18 10.77 -1.19
C GLY A 7 25.59 9.83 -2.26
N ARG A 8 24.42 10.15 -2.85
CA ARG A 8 23.88 9.38 -3.97
C ARG A 8 24.63 9.70 -5.27
N PRO A 9 24.62 8.80 -6.27
CA PRO A 9 25.19 9.06 -7.58
C PRO A 9 24.69 10.39 -8.17
N TYR A 10 25.60 11.14 -8.80
CA TYR A 10 25.36 12.44 -9.43
C TYR A 10 25.10 13.62 -8.48
N ALA A 11 25.25 13.43 -7.16
CA ALA A 11 25.18 14.52 -6.18
C ALA A 11 26.55 15.22 -5.97
N ASP A 12 27.32 15.40 -7.05
CA ASP A 12 28.72 15.87 -6.96
C ASP A 12 28.83 17.36 -6.54
N ASN A 13 27.76 18.13 -6.76
CA ASN A 13 27.64 19.55 -6.39
C ASN A 13 26.73 19.79 -5.17
N PHE A 14 26.61 18.79 -4.29
CA PHE A 14 25.63 18.74 -3.19
C PHE A 14 25.52 20.04 -2.37
N GLU A 15 26.62 20.56 -1.83
CA GLU A 15 26.60 21.77 -0.98
C GLU A 15 26.09 23.00 -1.75
N ARG A 16 26.50 23.15 -3.01
CA ARG A 16 25.99 24.23 -3.88
C ARG A 16 24.50 24.06 -4.12
N SER A 17 24.05 22.87 -4.50
CA SER A 17 22.64 22.60 -4.77
C SER A 17 21.75 22.77 -3.53
N ILE A 18 22.26 22.49 -2.32
CA ILE A 18 21.53 22.79 -1.08
C ILE A 18 21.31 24.29 -0.93
N SER A 19 22.34 25.10 -1.20
CA SER A 19 22.21 26.56 -1.04
C SER A 19 21.13 27.14 -1.94
N GLU A 20 21.03 26.65 -3.18
CA GLU A 20 19.99 27.01 -4.15
C GLU A 20 18.62 26.46 -3.73
N TRP A 21 18.54 25.18 -3.32
CA TRP A 21 17.28 24.55 -2.92
C TRP A 21 16.65 25.20 -1.69
N LYS A 22 17.46 25.67 -0.73
CA LYS A 22 16.96 26.38 0.47
C LYS A 22 16.23 27.69 0.16
N GLN A 23 16.37 28.22 -1.06
CA GLN A 23 15.64 29.40 -1.52
C GLN A 23 14.28 29.05 -2.15
N LEU A 24 13.97 27.77 -2.34
CA LEU A 24 12.74 27.30 -2.98
C LEU A 24 11.67 26.97 -1.93
N TYR A 25 11.08 28.01 -1.33
CA TYR A 25 9.93 27.91 -0.43
C TYR A 25 8.88 28.96 -0.83
N SER A 26 7.63 28.79 -0.40
CA SER A 26 6.59 29.78 -0.64
C SER A 26 6.86 31.05 0.16
N ASP A 27 6.61 32.22 -0.42
CA ASP A 27 6.71 33.50 0.28
C ASP A 27 5.75 33.56 1.50
N GLU A 28 6.11 34.32 2.53
CA GLU A 28 5.30 34.44 3.76
C GLU A 28 3.91 35.06 3.50
N ASP A 29 3.79 35.88 2.45
CA ASP A 29 2.55 36.54 2.02
C ASP A 29 1.88 35.83 0.83
N ALA A 30 2.29 34.60 0.52
CA ALA A 30 1.67 33.81 -0.53
C ALA A 30 0.17 33.61 -0.27
N VAL A 31 -0.65 33.98 -1.26
CA VAL A 31 -2.11 33.81 -1.21
C VAL A 31 -2.50 32.54 -1.95
N PHE A 32 -3.25 31.68 -1.29
CA PHE A 32 -3.83 30.46 -1.87
C PHE A 32 -5.34 30.63 -2.03
N ASP A 33 -5.90 30.17 -3.15
CA ASP A 33 -7.36 30.20 -3.38
C ASP A 33 -8.15 29.41 -2.31
N LYS A 34 -7.50 28.39 -1.72
CA LYS A 34 -8.06 27.55 -0.66
C LYS A 34 -6.95 27.00 0.22
N VAL A 35 -7.17 27.04 1.54
CA VAL A 35 -6.33 26.38 2.55
C VAL A 35 -7.15 25.27 3.20
N ILE A 36 -6.58 24.06 3.30
CA ILE A 36 -7.19 22.90 3.96
C ILE A 36 -6.23 22.47 5.06
N GLU A 37 -6.68 22.56 6.31
CA GLU A 37 -5.94 22.10 7.47
C GLU A 37 -6.41 20.70 7.88
N MET A 38 -5.47 19.80 8.14
CA MET A 38 -5.74 18.41 8.50
C MET A 38 -4.89 18.03 9.71
N ASP A 39 -5.53 17.77 10.85
CA ASP A 39 -4.87 17.16 12.01
C ASP A 39 -4.78 15.65 11.80
N VAL A 40 -3.55 15.12 11.89
CA VAL A 40 -3.25 13.69 11.69
C VAL A 40 -2.84 12.99 12.98
N SER A 41 -2.95 13.67 14.13
CA SER A 41 -2.55 13.14 15.44
C SER A 41 -3.34 11.89 15.83
N ASP A 42 -4.61 11.82 15.42
CA ASP A 42 -5.52 10.69 15.66
C ASP A 42 -5.78 9.85 14.39
N LEU A 43 -4.93 9.97 13.36
CA LEU A 43 -5.09 9.24 12.11
C LEU A 43 -4.98 7.72 12.36
N GLU A 44 -6.05 7.00 12.06
CA GLU A 44 -6.06 5.53 12.13
C GLU A 44 -5.61 4.90 10.80
N PRO A 45 -5.16 3.63 10.82
CA PRO A 45 -5.00 2.85 9.59
C PRO A 45 -6.30 2.85 8.78
N GLN A 46 -6.19 3.03 7.47
CA GLN A 46 -7.35 3.08 6.57
C GLN A 46 -7.38 1.91 5.59
N VAL A 47 -8.60 1.58 5.15
CA VAL A 47 -8.87 0.56 4.13
C VAL A 47 -9.93 1.13 3.18
N THR A 48 -9.73 0.97 1.87
CA THR A 48 -10.81 1.30 0.92
C THR A 48 -11.83 0.17 0.86
N TRP A 49 -13.11 0.48 0.96
CA TRP A 49 -14.20 -0.49 0.87
C TRP A 49 -14.78 -0.59 -0.55
N GLY A 50 -14.67 0.49 -1.34
CA GLY A 50 -15.27 0.59 -2.67
C GLY A 50 -14.28 0.38 -3.83
N THR A 51 -14.62 0.96 -4.99
CA THR A 51 -13.91 0.76 -6.28
C THR A 51 -13.08 1.96 -6.72
N ASN A 52 -12.89 2.96 -5.86
CA ASN A 52 -11.99 4.06 -6.13
C ASN A 52 -11.26 4.53 -4.85
N PRO A 53 -10.16 5.30 -4.96
CA PRO A 53 -9.34 5.67 -3.79
C PRO A 53 -10.03 6.58 -2.77
N GLU A 54 -11.09 7.30 -3.14
CA GLU A 54 -11.83 8.19 -2.23
C GLU A 54 -12.78 7.42 -1.29
N MET A 55 -13.12 6.17 -1.65
CA MET A 55 -13.98 5.28 -0.88
C MET A 55 -13.19 4.57 0.24
N GLY A 56 -12.55 5.37 1.09
CA GLY A 56 -11.76 4.95 2.26
C GLY A 56 -12.50 5.13 3.57
N VAL A 57 -12.24 4.24 4.53
CA VAL A 57 -12.65 4.40 5.94
C VAL A 57 -11.50 4.07 6.87
N ASN A 58 -11.57 4.58 8.11
CA ASN A 58 -10.72 4.10 9.19
C ASN A 58 -11.01 2.62 9.46
N PHE A 59 -10.01 1.86 9.87
CA PHE A 59 -10.10 0.41 10.07
C PHE A 59 -11.27 0.00 10.99
N ASN A 60 -11.52 0.75 12.06
CA ASN A 60 -12.58 0.46 13.02
C ASN A 60 -13.98 0.91 12.57
N THR A 61 -14.08 1.69 11.50
CA THR A 61 -15.33 2.29 11.05
C THR A 61 -16.10 1.31 10.15
N PRO A 62 -17.39 1.03 10.43
CA PRO A 62 -18.23 0.27 9.51
C PRO A 62 -18.32 0.95 8.13
N PHE A 63 -18.49 0.16 7.07
CA PHE A 63 -18.69 0.68 5.74
C PHE A 63 -20.00 1.50 5.66
N PRO A 64 -19.98 2.64 4.95
CA PRO A 64 -21.06 3.62 5.01
C PRO A 64 -22.35 3.12 4.38
N ASP A 65 -23.49 3.64 4.82
CA ASP A 65 -24.77 3.43 4.11
C ASP A 65 -24.70 3.92 2.66
N ILE A 66 -25.50 3.30 1.79
CA ILE A 66 -25.62 3.68 0.38
C ILE A 66 -26.24 5.08 0.28
N LYS A 67 -25.52 6.02 -0.34
CA LYS A 67 -26.00 7.38 -0.56
C LYS A 67 -26.44 7.64 -2.00
N ASP A 68 -25.80 6.98 -2.96
CA ASP A 68 -26.07 7.15 -4.38
C ASP A 68 -25.81 5.86 -5.18
N SER A 69 -26.02 5.93 -6.49
CA SER A 69 -25.82 4.79 -7.40
C SER A 69 -24.35 4.39 -7.57
N ASN A 70 -23.39 5.25 -7.23
CA ASN A 70 -21.97 4.87 -7.23
C ASN A 70 -21.67 3.95 -6.05
N ASP A 71 -22.23 4.24 -4.87
CA ASP A 71 -22.13 3.36 -3.71
C ASP A 71 -22.77 2.00 -3.99
N GLU A 72 -23.99 1.97 -4.55
CA GLU A 72 -24.68 0.72 -4.94
C GLU A 72 -23.81 -0.16 -5.84
N ARG A 73 -23.23 0.46 -6.89
CA ARG A 73 -22.36 -0.23 -7.83
C ARG A 73 -21.06 -0.72 -7.16
N ALA A 74 -20.45 0.11 -6.31
CA ALA A 74 -19.24 -0.25 -5.59
C ALA A 74 -19.47 -1.47 -4.69
N TYR A 75 -20.55 -1.48 -3.90
CA TYR A 75 -20.93 -2.62 -3.07
C TYR A 75 -21.21 -3.88 -3.89
N GLN A 76 -21.96 -3.77 -4.99
CA GLN A 76 -22.24 -4.90 -5.87
C GLN A 76 -20.94 -5.49 -6.46
N TYR A 77 -20.03 -4.63 -6.92
CA TYR A 77 -18.76 -5.07 -7.49
C TYR A 77 -17.87 -5.75 -6.44
N MET A 78 -17.74 -5.10 -5.29
CA MET A 78 -16.91 -5.57 -4.18
C MET A 78 -17.55 -6.76 -3.44
N GLY A 79 -18.83 -7.07 -3.68
CA GLY A 79 -19.54 -8.11 -2.95
C GLY A 79 -19.55 -7.87 -1.44
N LEU A 80 -19.72 -6.60 -1.05
CA LEU A 80 -19.79 -6.14 0.32
C LEU A 80 -21.16 -5.52 0.60
N GLU A 81 -21.46 -5.30 1.87
CA GLU A 81 -22.71 -4.69 2.34
C GLU A 81 -22.42 -3.54 3.31
N PRO A 82 -23.27 -2.49 3.36
CA PRO A 82 -23.20 -1.46 4.40
C PRO A 82 -23.17 -2.06 5.81
N GLY A 83 -22.41 -1.42 6.71
CA GLY A 83 -22.29 -1.85 8.09
C GLY A 83 -21.29 -2.99 8.35
N GLN A 84 -20.80 -3.69 7.32
CA GLN A 84 -19.63 -4.57 7.44
C GLN A 84 -18.38 -3.76 7.81
N LYS A 85 -17.34 -4.44 8.29
CA LYS A 85 -16.05 -3.85 8.64
C LYS A 85 -14.92 -4.43 7.81
N ALA A 86 -13.77 -3.77 7.83
CA ALA A 86 -12.55 -4.27 7.20
C ALA A 86 -12.19 -5.69 7.71
N GLU A 87 -12.33 -5.95 9.02
CA GLU A 87 -12.01 -7.26 9.61
C GLU A 87 -12.92 -8.42 9.13
N ASP A 88 -14.08 -8.12 8.54
CA ASP A 88 -15.02 -9.10 8.01
C ASP A 88 -14.63 -9.59 6.60
N ILE A 89 -13.67 -8.94 5.95
CA ILE A 89 -13.24 -9.28 4.58
C ILE A 89 -12.28 -10.47 4.62
N GLU A 90 -12.73 -11.60 4.07
CA GLU A 90 -11.86 -12.73 3.77
C GLU A 90 -11.00 -12.42 2.53
N LEU A 91 -9.68 -12.46 2.71
CA LEU A 91 -8.73 -12.17 1.64
C LEU A 91 -8.27 -13.47 0.96
N GLY A 92 -7.99 -13.37 -0.34
CA GLY A 92 -7.30 -14.44 -1.09
C GLY A 92 -5.95 -14.00 -1.65
N TYR A 93 -5.72 -12.68 -1.75
CA TYR A 93 -4.49 -12.12 -2.30
C TYR A 93 -3.96 -10.98 -1.44
N VAL A 94 -2.63 -10.89 -1.37
CA VAL A 94 -1.92 -9.71 -0.88
C VAL A 94 -0.87 -9.28 -1.90
N PHE A 95 -0.87 -7.99 -2.21
CA PHE A 95 0.12 -7.35 -3.08
C PHE A 95 0.83 -6.21 -2.35
N LEU A 96 2.12 -6.42 -2.06
CA LEU A 96 3.03 -5.41 -1.51
C LEU A 96 3.96 -4.91 -2.62
N GLY A 97 3.63 -3.77 -3.22
CA GLY A 97 4.31 -3.16 -4.35
C GLY A 97 3.44 -2.12 -5.07
N SER A 98 3.94 -1.37 -6.06
CA SER A 98 5.34 -1.28 -6.53
C SER A 98 5.86 0.16 -6.38
N CYS A 99 5.52 1.08 -7.29
CA CYS A 99 6.12 2.42 -7.31
C CYS A 99 5.71 3.31 -6.13
N THR A 100 4.53 3.09 -5.53
CA THR A 100 4.02 3.95 -4.45
C THR A 100 4.53 3.51 -3.07
N ASN A 101 4.51 2.21 -2.78
CA ASN A 101 4.67 1.70 -1.42
C ASN A 101 5.58 0.45 -1.31
N ALA A 102 6.63 0.39 -2.14
CA ALA A 102 7.73 -0.56 -1.99
C ALA A 102 9.10 0.11 -2.07
N ARG A 103 9.27 1.20 -1.35
CA ARG A 103 10.58 1.78 -1.01
C ARG A 103 11.26 0.89 0.03
N ILE A 104 12.55 1.10 0.25
CA ILE A 104 13.29 0.28 1.23
C ILE A 104 12.68 0.37 2.64
N THR A 105 12.22 1.55 3.06
CA THR A 105 11.56 1.74 4.36
C THR A 105 10.25 0.97 4.48
N ASP A 106 9.47 0.91 3.40
CA ASP A 106 8.21 0.15 3.36
C ASP A 106 8.47 -1.37 3.50
N LEU A 107 9.52 -1.87 2.84
CA LEU A 107 9.94 -3.28 2.93
C LEU A 107 10.50 -3.63 4.31
N ILE A 108 11.26 -2.72 4.93
CA ILE A 108 11.77 -2.89 6.30
C ILE A 108 10.60 -2.99 7.28
N GLU A 109 9.65 -2.04 7.22
CA GLU A 109 8.47 -2.02 8.09
C GLU A 109 7.67 -3.33 7.98
N ALA A 110 7.34 -3.74 6.75
CA ALA A 110 6.64 -4.99 6.51
C ALA A 110 7.44 -6.22 6.98
N SER A 111 8.77 -6.22 6.83
CA SER A 111 9.60 -7.34 7.27
C SER A 111 9.54 -7.59 8.77
N HIS A 112 9.35 -6.55 9.59
CA HIS A 112 9.23 -6.70 11.04
C HIS A 112 7.98 -7.49 11.44
N ILE A 113 6.88 -7.32 10.69
CA ILE A 113 5.63 -8.06 10.88
C ILE A 113 5.75 -9.49 10.35
N VAL A 114 6.39 -9.64 9.18
CA VAL A 114 6.51 -10.93 8.49
C VAL A 114 7.49 -11.88 9.18
N LYS A 115 8.55 -11.36 9.79
CA LYS A 115 9.63 -12.18 10.37
C LYS A 115 9.13 -13.14 11.43
N GLY A 116 9.41 -14.43 11.23
CA GLY A 116 9.02 -15.50 12.15
C GLY A 116 7.56 -15.97 12.01
N ASN A 117 6.80 -15.37 11.09
CA ASN A 117 5.44 -15.77 10.76
C ASN A 117 5.39 -16.43 9.37
N HIS A 118 4.24 -17.02 9.04
CA HIS A 118 3.97 -17.59 7.71
C HIS A 118 2.70 -16.99 7.11
N VAL A 119 2.71 -16.83 5.79
CA VAL A 119 1.54 -16.43 5.00
C VAL A 119 0.41 -17.43 5.27
N HIS A 120 -0.79 -16.89 5.49
CA HIS A 120 -1.97 -17.69 5.74
C HIS A 120 -2.23 -18.65 4.57
N PRO A 121 -2.63 -19.91 4.80
CA PRO A 121 -2.74 -20.92 3.72
C PRO A 121 -3.67 -20.55 2.56
N ASN A 122 -4.64 -19.67 2.79
CA ASN A 122 -5.59 -19.21 1.77
C ASN A 122 -5.11 -17.98 0.99
N ILE A 123 -3.92 -17.44 1.29
CA ILE A 123 -3.40 -16.21 0.70
C ILE A 123 -2.30 -16.51 -0.31
N THR A 124 -2.44 -15.95 -1.51
CA THR A 124 -1.30 -15.72 -2.40
C THR A 124 -0.70 -14.35 -2.10
N ALA A 125 0.53 -14.33 -1.59
CA ALA A 125 1.19 -13.09 -1.17
C ALA A 125 2.39 -12.76 -2.08
N ILE A 126 2.36 -11.58 -2.71
CA ILE A 126 3.38 -11.13 -3.66
C ILE A 126 4.07 -9.87 -3.13
N VAL A 127 5.40 -9.84 -3.21
CA VAL A 127 6.20 -8.64 -2.95
C VAL A 127 6.96 -8.23 -4.21
N VAL A 128 6.78 -6.97 -4.63
CA VAL A 128 7.47 -6.35 -5.77
C VAL A 128 8.21 -5.10 -5.30
N PRO A 129 9.56 -5.15 -5.17
CA PRO A 129 10.35 -3.97 -4.84
C PRO A 129 10.14 -2.85 -5.87
N GLY A 130 10.08 -1.59 -5.42
CA GLY A 130 9.74 -0.44 -6.28
C GLY A 130 10.78 -0.10 -7.35
N SER A 131 12.01 -0.60 -7.24
CA SER A 131 13.05 -0.47 -8.26
C SER A 131 14.15 -1.52 -8.11
N ARG A 132 15.01 -1.65 -9.12
CA ARG A 132 16.22 -2.51 -9.06
C ARG A 132 17.17 -2.09 -7.93
N THR A 133 17.29 -0.80 -7.66
CA THR A 133 18.13 -0.29 -6.56
C THR A 133 17.58 -0.72 -5.22
N VAL A 134 16.27 -0.53 -4.99
CA VAL A 134 15.60 -0.96 -3.75
C VAL A 134 15.69 -2.46 -3.57
N LYS A 135 15.50 -3.25 -4.64
CA LYS A 135 15.64 -4.71 -4.56
C LYS A 135 17.04 -5.13 -4.11
N LYS A 136 18.09 -4.60 -4.74
CA LYS A 136 19.49 -4.90 -4.37
C LYS A 136 19.78 -4.52 -2.92
N GLU A 137 19.30 -3.37 -2.48
CA GLU A 137 19.43 -2.91 -1.10
C GLU A 137 18.71 -3.87 -0.13
N ALA A 138 17.45 -4.20 -0.40
CA ALA A 138 16.65 -5.14 0.40
C ALA A 138 17.29 -6.54 0.47
N GLU A 139 17.82 -7.05 -0.63
CA GLU A 139 18.53 -8.33 -0.70
C GLU A 139 19.86 -8.28 0.07
N SER A 140 20.59 -7.16 0.03
CA SER A 140 21.81 -6.98 0.84
C SER A 140 21.53 -6.98 2.34
N MET A 141 20.33 -6.54 2.74
CA MET A 141 19.82 -6.58 4.11
C MET A 141 19.19 -7.93 4.49
N GLY A 142 19.05 -8.85 3.53
CA GLY A 142 18.40 -10.16 3.71
C GLY A 142 16.88 -10.12 3.85
N LEU A 143 16.23 -9.00 3.49
CA LEU A 143 14.77 -8.87 3.57
C LEU A 143 14.07 -9.85 2.63
N ASP A 144 14.66 -10.12 1.47
CA ASP A 144 14.14 -11.09 0.51
C ASP A 144 13.99 -12.49 1.14
N LYS A 145 14.92 -12.88 2.00
CA LYS A 145 14.88 -14.17 2.71
C LYS A 145 13.75 -14.17 3.73
N VAL A 146 13.58 -13.09 4.50
CA VAL A 146 12.48 -12.95 5.46
C VAL A 146 11.12 -13.13 4.78
N PHE A 147 10.91 -12.47 3.64
CA PHE A 147 9.67 -12.61 2.87
C PHE A 147 9.50 -14.03 2.30
N LYS A 148 10.53 -14.59 1.68
CA LYS A 148 10.47 -15.95 1.10
C LYS A 148 10.25 -17.04 2.15
N GLU A 149 10.90 -16.95 3.31
CA GLU A 149 10.74 -17.88 4.43
C GLU A 149 9.31 -17.86 4.98
N ALA A 150 8.67 -16.69 5.00
CA ALA A 150 7.26 -16.57 5.36
C ALA A 150 6.31 -17.09 4.27
N GLY A 151 6.77 -17.29 3.04
CA GLY A 151 5.97 -17.80 1.92
C GLY A 151 5.51 -16.73 0.92
N PHE A 152 6.06 -15.52 0.97
CA PHE A 152 5.81 -14.53 -0.08
C PHE A 152 6.60 -14.86 -1.35
N GLU A 153 5.98 -14.56 -2.49
CA GLU A 153 6.66 -14.55 -3.77
C GLU A 153 7.48 -13.25 -3.92
N TRP A 154 8.80 -13.39 -3.92
CA TRP A 154 9.72 -12.26 -4.15
C TRP A 154 9.94 -12.03 -5.65
N ARG A 155 9.28 -11.00 -6.20
CA ARG A 155 9.25 -10.74 -7.65
C ARG A 155 10.33 -9.74 -8.10
N GLU A 156 10.48 -9.63 -9.42
CA GLU A 156 11.33 -8.60 -10.04
C GLU A 156 10.62 -7.24 -10.06
N PRO A 157 11.36 -6.12 -9.95
CA PRO A 157 10.78 -4.78 -9.96
C PRO A 157 10.09 -4.50 -11.28
N GLY A 158 8.83 -4.05 -11.20
CA GLY A 158 8.00 -3.68 -12.34
C GLY A 158 6.63 -3.20 -11.86
N CYS A 159 5.75 -2.80 -12.77
CA CYS A 159 4.39 -2.40 -12.38
C CYS A 159 3.58 -3.57 -11.79
N SER A 160 3.79 -4.80 -12.27
CA SER A 160 3.11 -6.00 -11.78
C SER A 160 1.59 -5.80 -11.66
N MET A 161 0.98 -6.30 -10.57
CA MET A 161 -0.44 -6.18 -10.29
C MET A 161 -0.91 -4.73 -10.15
N CYS A 162 -0.03 -3.74 -9.90
CA CYS A 162 -0.44 -2.32 -9.86
C CYS A 162 -1.01 -1.86 -11.22
N LEU A 163 -0.60 -2.50 -12.32
CA LEU A 163 -1.14 -2.28 -13.66
C LEU A 163 -1.99 -3.44 -14.17
N GLY A 164 -1.72 -4.68 -13.74
CA GLY A 164 -2.50 -5.86 -14.14
C GLY A 164 -2.38 -6.24 -15.63
N MET A 165 -1.46 -5.63 -16.37
CA MET A 165 -1.16 -5.93 -17.79
C MET A 165 -0.14 -7.05 -17.97
N ASN A 166 0.24 -7.71 -16.89
CA ASN A 166 1.13 -8.86 -16.89
C ASN A 166 0.38 -10.08 -16.31
N PRO A 167 1.01 -11.28 -16.26
CA PRO A 167 0.38 -12.47 -15.70
C PRO A 167 0.01 -12.38 -14.22
N ASP A 168 0.53 -11.38 -13.48
CA ASP A 168 0.16 -11.17 -12.09
C ASP A 168 -1.23 -10.50 -12.04
N GLN A 169 -2.26 -11.30 -11.87
CA GLN A 169 -3.65 -10.83 -11.76
C GLN A 169 -4.35 -11.49 -10.57
N VAL A 170 -5.17 -10.70 -9.89
CA VAL A 170 -6.12 -11.22 -8.89
C VAL A 170 -7.26 -11.91 -9.64
N PRO A 171 -7.63 -13.15 -9.26
CA PRO A 171 -8.77 -13.84 -9.86
C PRO A 171 -10.10 -13.10 -9.63
N GLU A 172 -11.06 -13.36 -10.52
CA GLU A 172 -12.41 -12.78 -10.43
C GLU A 172 -13.09 -13.11 -9.09
N GLY A 173 -13.66 -12.09 -8.45
CA GLY A 173 -14.37 -12.21 -7.17
C GLY A 173 -13.46 -12.31 -5.94
N VAL A 174 -12.13 -12.37 -6.11
CA VAL A 174 -11.19 -12.49 -4.98
C VAL A 174 -10.84 -11.11 -4.43
N HIS A 175 -10.85 -11.01 -3.09
CA HIS A 175 -10.41 -9.82 -2.38
C HIS A 175 -8.89 -9.77 -2.23
N CYS A 176 -8.32 -8.62 -2.57
CA CYS A 176 -6.89 -8.35 -2.54
C CYS A 176 -6.58 -7.15 -1.63
N ALA A 177 -5.71 -7.36 -0.64
CA ALA A 177 -5.07 -6.26 0.09
C ALA A 177 -3.87 -5.75 -0.73
N SER A 178 -3.89 -4.48 -1.13
CA SER A 178 -2.96 -3.95 -2.12
C SER A 178 -2.34 -2.65 -1.66
N THR A 179 -1.01 -2.54 -1.75
CA THR A 179 -0.30 -1.28 -1.50
C THR A 179 -0.16 -0.43 -2.78
N SER A 180 -1.05 -0.65 -3.75
CA SER A 180 -1.22 0.22 -4.91
C SER A 180 -1.84 1.56 -4.47
N ASN A 181 -1.94 2.51 -5.40
CA ASN A 181 -2.67 3.76 -5.22
C ASN A 181 -4.00 3.82 -6.00
N ARG A 182 -4.38 2.72 -6.65
CA ARG A 182 -5.59 2.63 -7.49
C ARG A 182 -6.23 1.26 -7.39
N ASN A 183 -7.55 1.26 -7.16
CA ASN A 183 -8.42 0.08 -7.03
C ASN A 183 -9.65 0.15 -7.96
N PHE A 184 -9.55 0.88 -9.08
CA PHE A 184 -10.61 0.90 -10.09
C PHE A 184 -11.00 -0.51 -10.54
N GLU A 185 -12.26 -0.69 -10.92
CA GLU A 185 -12.77 -1.97 -11.43
C GLU A 185 -11.86 -2.52 -12.54
N GLY A 186 -11.43 -3.78 -12.39
CA GLY A 186 -10.57 -4.45 -13.38
C GLY A 186 -9.08 -4.12 -13.27
N ARG A 187 -8.67 -3.21 -12.36
CA ARG A 187 -7.31 -2.67 -12.32
C ARG A 187 -6.22 -3.71 -12.07
N GLN A 188 -6.48 -4.66 -11.18
CA GLN A 188 -5.54 -5.74 -10.83
C GLN A 188 -5.94 -7.09 -11.44
N GLY A 189 -6.87 -7.10 -12.39
CA GLY A 189 -7.50 -8.31 -12.93
C GLY A 189 -9.01 -8.12 -13.10
N LYS A 190 -9.61 -8.80 -14.08
CA LYS A 190 -11.05 -8.71 -14.33
C LYS A 190 -11.83 -9.21 -13.11
N GLY A 191 -12.70 -8.36 -12.56
CA GLY A 191 -13.51 -8.68 -11.38
C GLY A 191 -12.73 -8.80 -10.07
N ALA A 192 -11.46 -8.36 -10.05
CA ALA A 192 -10.65 -8.31 -8.84
C ALA A 192 -11.20 -7.28 -7.83
N ARG A 193 -11.36 -7.68 -6.57
CA ARG A 193 -11.89 -6.81 -5.52
C ARG A 193 -10.73 -6.24 -4.71
N THR A 194 -10.24 -5.06 -5.10
CA THR A 194 -9.00 -4.50 -4.56
C THR A 194 -9.26 -3.51 -3.43
N HIS A 195 -8.54 -3.68 -2.33
CA HIS A 195 -8.54 -2.77 -1.19
C HIS A 195 -7.16 -2.11 -1.05
N LEU A 196 -7.11 -0.78 -1.05
CA LEU A 196 -5.88 -0.02 -0.85
C LEU A 196 -5.55 0.06 0.64
N VAL A 197 -4.31 -0.31 0.98
CA VAL A 197 -3.82 -0.35 2.36
C VAL A 197 -2.32 -0.03 2.43
N SER A 198 -1.82 0.26 3.64
CA SER A 198 -0.38 0.47 3.88
C SER A 198 0.43 -0.83 3.77
N PRO A 199 1.76 -0.77 3.58
CA PRO A 199 2.66 -1.93 3.64
C PRO A 199 2.51 -2.76 4.92
N ALA A 200 2.43 -2.09 6.07
CA ALA A 200 2.23 -2.75 7.34
C ALA A 200 0.90 -3.53 7.39
N MET A 201 -0.20 -2.92 6.92
CA MET A 201 -1.50 -3.58 6.88
C MET A 201 -1.51 -4.76 5.89
N ALA A 202 -0.90 -4.60 4.71
CA ALA A 202 -0.76 -5.68 3.74
C ALA A 202 0.03 -6.87 4.32
N ALA A 203 1.15 -6.60 4.99
CA ALA A 203 1.96 -7.62 5.66
C ALA A 203 1.16 -8.34 6.75
N ALA A 204 0.48 -7.60 7.63
CA ALA A 204 -0.35 -8.18 8.69
C ALA A 204 -1.51 -9.02 8.11
N ALA A 205 -2.14 -8.53 7.05
CA ALA A 205 -3.22 -9.22 6.37
C ALA A 205 -2.76 -10.53 5.70
N ALA A 206 -1.55 -10.57 5.14
CA ALA A 206 -1.00 -11.79 4.56
C ALA A 206 -0.82 -12.90 5.59
N ILE A 207 -0.45 -12.55 6.82
CA ILE A 207 -0.28 -13.52 7.91
C ILE A 207 -1.63 -13.99 8.47
N ASN A 208 -2.63 -13.11 8.52
CA ASN A 208 -3.91 -13.39 9.19
C ASN A 208 -5.04 -13.86 8.25
N GLY A 209 -4.89 -13.72 6.94
CA GLY A 209 -5.92 -14.06 5.95
C GLY A 209 -7.09 -13.07 5.88
N ARG A 210 -7.04 -11.98 6.65
CA ARG A 210 -8.04 -10.91 6.75
C ARG A 210 -7.39 -9.62 7.20
N PHE A 211 -8.09 -8.48 7.11
CA PHE A 211 -7.58 -7.25 7.70
C PHE A 211 -7.57 -7.33 9.24
N VAL A 212 -6.52 -6.79 9.85
CA VAL A 212 -6.36 -6.73 11.31
C VAL A 212 -5.88 -5.33 11.72
N ASP A 213 -6.14 -4.94 12.96
CA ASP A 213 -5.66 -3.66 13.47
C ASP A 213 -4.13 -3.63 13.55
N VAL A 214 -3.51 -2.98 12.57
CA VAL A 214 -2.06 -2.96 12.39
C VAL A 214 -1.33 -2.24 13.52
N ARG A 215 -2.02 -1.39 14.31
CA ARG A 215 -1.45 -0.75 15.51
C ARG A 215 -1.05 -1.75 16.60
N LYS A 216 -1.56 -2.98 16.52
CA LYS A 216 -1.23 -4.06 17.48
C LYS A 216 0.04 -4.83 17.10
N VAL A 217 0.57 -4.62 15.89
CA VAL A 217 1.70 -5.39 15.35
C VAL A 217 2.84 -4.52 14.82
N VAL A 218 2.61 -3.23 14.59
CA VAL A 218 3.66 -2.25 14.30
C VAL A 218 4.20 -1.72 15.63
N VAL A 219 5.53 -1.77 15.78
CA VAL A 219 6.28 -1.20 16.91
C VAL A 219 6.90 0.11 16.48
#